data_AF-A0A1X1V5V5-F1
#
_entry.id   AF-A0A1X1V5V5-F1
#
_cell.length_a   1.000
_cell.length_b   1.000
_cell.length_c   1.000
_cell.angle_alpha   90.00
_cell.angle_beta   90.00
_cell.angle_gamma   90.00
#
_symmetry.space_group_name_H-M   'P 1'
#
loop_
_entity.id
_entity.type
_entity.pdbx_description
1 polymer ?
#
loop_
_entity_poly.entity_id
_entity_poly.type
_entity_poly.pdbx_seq_one_letter_code
_entity_poly.pdbx_strand_id
1 'polypeptide(L)'
;MPGDAGPPGDSGNEDTTAERYRRTARNPLTPRDAVAELLASMNRVIEITEPDPQLPAALSFSRSRQAALAAKRGIAKGLAERDVADRAEPRRRELPERLQTALRAIDDCISGMQHLDRKRLEIAAAASQEAFAVASDGCVSIGTADQRSVGDEAAVSRARYEHRLMSVLAEMAALQERSVATITERLGADEPGIPWSFIECAKAGVELSTFETGGAGLPPSPLRDLLDRLAADMASAKRRFGPNR
;
A
#
# COMPACT_ATOMS: atom_id res chain seq x y z
N MET A 1 4.30 71.15 -13.37
CA MET A 1 4.82 70.38 -12.22
C MET A 1 4.38 68.94 -12.40
N PRO A 2 5.30 67.98 -12.26
CA PRO A 2 5.20 66.64 -12.83
C PRO A 2 4.43 65.68 -11.92
N GLY A 3 3.86 64.65 -12.55
CA GLY A 3 3.17 63.56 -11.88
C GLY A 3 4.14 62.64 -11.14
N ASP A 4 3.72 62.23 -9.95
CA ASP A 4 4.39 61.20 -9.16
C ASP A 4 3.74 59.86 -9.49
N ALA A 5 4.21 59.24 -10.56
CA ALA A 5 3.96 57.84 -10.83
C ALA A 5 4.83 57.04 -9.86
N GLY A 6 4.24 56.61 -8.75
CA GLY A 6 4.83 55.58 -7.89
C GLY A 6 5.20 54.36 -8.73
N PRO A 7 6.36 53.73 -8.49
CA PRO A 7 6.81 52.61 -9.31
C PRO A 7 5.82 51.45 -9.19
N PRO A 8 5.50 50.76 -10.31
CA PRO A 8 4.68 49.56 -10.26
C PRO A 8 5.46 48.49 -9.49
N GLY A 9 5.00 48.19 -8.28
CA GLY A 9 5.44 47.03 -7.52
C GLY A 9 5.10 45.78 -8.32
N ASP A 10 6.13 45.18 -8.89
CA ASP A 10 6.10 43.92 -9.64
C ASP A 10 5.56 42.80 -8.74
N SER A 11 4.26 42.50 -8.85
CA SER A 11 3.55 41.47 -8.09
C SER A 11 3.78 40.05 -8.64
N GLY A 12 4.85 39.86 -9.41
CA GLY A 12 5.14 38.63 -10.15
C GLY A 12 6.13 37.66 -9.52
N ASN A 13 6.78 37.98 -8.39
CA ASN A 13 7.84 37.10 -7.86
C ASN A 13 8.04 37.16 -6.33
N GLU A 14 6.96 37.14 -5.55
CA GLU A 14 7.07 36.94 -4.10
C GLU A 14 7.23 35.45 -3.78
N ASP A 15 8.47 34.97 -3.85
CA ASP A 15 8.86 33.68 -3.29
C ASP A 15 8.62 33.75 -1.77
N THR A 16 7.43 33.30 -1.34
CA THR A 16 7.00 33.38 0.07
C THR A 16 8.08 32.79 0.99
N THR A 17 8.18 33.27 2.23
CA THR A 17 9.15 32.75 3.21
C THR A 17 9.13 31.22 3.26
N ALA A 18 7.95 30.61 3.24
CA ALA A 18 7.82 29.15 3.22
C ALA A 18 8.44 28.49 1.97
N GLU A 19 8.23 29.04 0.78
CA GLU A 19 8.74 28.46 -0.47
C GLU A 19 10.26 28.62 -0.59
N ARG A 20 10.81 29.76 -0.17
CA ARG A 20 12.27 29.97 -0.10
C ARG A 20 12.94 28.91 0.76
N TYR A 21 12.43 28.70 1.97
CA TYR A 21 12.98 27.70 2.89
C TYR A 21 12.75 26.26 2.44
N ARG A 22 11.62 25.99 1.77
CA ARG A 22 11.37 24.69 1.13
C ARG A 22 12.38 24.39 0.05
N ARG A 23 12.70 25.35 -0.83
CA ARG A 23 13.71 25.17 -1.90
C ARG A 23 15.09 24.85 -1.31
N THR A 24 15.49 25.55 -0.25
CA THR A 24 16.75 25.29 0.46
C THR A 24 16.79 23.89 1.08
N ALA A 25 15.72 23.47 1.74
CA ALA A 25 15.63 22.16 2.39
C ALA A 25 15.55 21.00 1.38
N ARG A 26 14.90 21.22 0.23
CA ARG A 26 14.79 20.25 -0.86
C ARG A 26 16.10 20.04 -1.62
N ASN A 27 17.01 21.01 -1.60
CA ASN A 27 18.26 20.95 -2.37
C ASN A 27 19.16 19.81 -1.87
N PRO A 28 19.51 18.82 -2.71
CA PRO A 28 20.35 17.68 -2.31
C PRO A 28 21.79 18.09 -1.97
N LEU A 29 22.26 19.23 -2.47
CA LEU A 29 23.61 19.75 -2.20
C LEU A 29 23.71 20.40 -0.82
N THR A 30 22.59 20.74 -0.17
CA THR A 30 22.60 21.25 1.20
C THR A 30 22.77 20.06 2.17
N PRO A 31 23.76 20.07 3.07
CA PRO A 31 23.91 19.02 4.10
C PRO A 31 22.66 18.93 4.98
N ARG A 32 22.24 17.72 5.35
CA ARG A 32 21.07 17.52 6.22
C ARG A 32 21.26 18.19 7.58
N ASP A 33 22.47 18.13 8.12
CA ASP A 33 22.82 18.79 9.39
C ASP A 33 22.63 20.30 9.32
N ALA A 34 23.00 20.94 8.20
CA ALA A 34 22.77 22.37 8.01
C ALA A 34 21.27 22.73 7.93
N VAL A 35 20.43 21.86 7.34
CA VAL A 35 18.97 22.05 7.34
C VAL A 35 18.38 21.83 8.74
N ALA A 36 18.93 20.88 9.51
CA ALA A 36 18.51 20.61 10.88
C ALA A 36 18.87 21.77 11.82
N GLU A 37 20.07 22.34 11.68
CA GLU A 37 20.48 23.55 12.40
C GLU A 37 19.59 24.74 12.06
N LEU A 38 19.21 24.88 10.79
CA LEU A 38 18.28 25.92 10.35
C LEU A 38 16.89 25.75 10.97
N LEU A 39 16.38 24.52 11.02
CA LEU A 39 15.13 24.19 11.70
C LEU A 39 15.21 24.50 13.21
N ALA A 40 16.33 24.13 13.85
CA ALA A 40 16.58 24.43 15.26
C ALA A 40 16.63 25.95 15.52
N SER A 41 17.26 26.72 14.63
CA SER A 41 17.27 28.17 14.70
C SER A 41 15.85 28.76 14.59
N MET A 42 15.01 28.25 13.68
CA MET A 42 13.63 28.72 13.56
C MET A 42 12.80 28.36 14.81
N ASN A 43 13.01 27.20 15.41
CA ASN A 43 12.35 26.82 16.67
C ASN A 43 12.75 27.77 17.82
N ARG A 44 14.04 28.11 17.96
CA ARG A 44 14.48 29.10 18.96
C ARG A 44 13.83 30.47 18.75
N VAL A 45 13.70 30.92 17.50
CA VAL A 45 12.98 32.17 17.20
C VAL A 45 11.51 32.07 17.59
N ILE A 46 10.85 30.94 17.35
CA ILE A 46 9.46 30.71 17.76
C ILE A 46 9.34 30.72 19.29
N GLU A 47 10.27 30.13 20.02
CA GLU A 47 10.29 30.13 21.49
C GLU A 47 10.46 31.56 22.05
N ILE A 48 11.44 32.31 21.55
CA ILE A 48 11.71 33.70 22.01
C ILE A 48 10.56 34.65 21.64
N THR A 49 9.84 34.37 20.56
CA THR A 49 8.70 35.18 20.09
C THR A 49 7.35 34.62 20.54
N GLU A 50 7.33 33.79 21.58
CA GLU A 50 6.08 33.31 22.16
C GLU A 50 5.26 34.48 22.70
N PRO A 51 3.96 34.58 22.33
CA PRO A 51 3.15 35.72 22.75
C PRO A 51 2.90 35.65 24.26
N ASP A 52 3.45 36.61 24.98
CA ASP A 52 3.15 36.82 26.39
C ASP A 52 1.78 37.53 26.51
N PRO A 53 0.77 36.90 27.15
CA PRO A 53 -0.55 37.51 27.34
C PRO A 53 -0.53 38.77 28.21
N GLN A 54 0.57 39.06 28.92
CA GLN A 54 0.73 40.24 29.76
C GLN A 54 1.36 41.44 29.03
N LEU A 55 1.90 41.25 27.82
CA LEU A 55 2.54 42.33 27.05
C LEU A 55 1.57 43.02 26.09
N PRO A 56 1.66 44.36 25.92
CA PRO A 56 0.90 45.09 24.90
C PRO A 56 1.12 44.54 23.49
N ALA A 57 0.05 44.47 22.69
CA ALA A 57 0.11 43.96 21.31
C ALA A 57 1.12 44.69 20.40
N ALA A 58 1.43 45.96 20.69
CA ALA A 58 2.44 46.74 19.97
C ALA A 58 3.89 46.24 20.20
N LEU A 59 4.14 45.50 21.29
CA LEU A 59 5.40 44.81 21.57
C LEU A 59 5.39 43.35 21.10
N SER A 60 4.33 42.92 20.40
CA SER A 60 4.23 41.55 19.90
C SER A 60 5.18 41.34 18.71
N PHE A 61 6.01 40.30 18.79
CA PHE A 61 6.85 39.83 17.69
C PHE A 61 6.05 39.04 16.63
N SER A 62 4.78 39.39 16.42
CA SER A 62 3.80 38.64 15.62
C SER A 62 4.28 38.36 14.20
N ARG A 63 4.88 39.36 13.52
CA ARG A 63 5.43 39.22 12.17
C ARG A 63 6.64 38.28 12.11
N SER A 64 7.56 38.42 13.06
CA SER A 64 8.76 37.57 13.16
C SER A 64 8.38 36.12 13.49
N ARG A 65 7.43 35.92 14.40
CA ARG A 65 6.86 34.60 14.72
C ARG A 65 6.19 33.97 13.51
N GLN A 66 5.36 34.73 12.79
CA GLN A 66 4.67 34.24 11.60
C GLN A 66 5.67 33.85 10.50
N ALA A 67 6.72 34.64 10.29
CA ALA A 67 7.80 34.31 9.36
C ALA A 67 8.56 33.04 9.77
N ALA A 68 8.89 32.88 11.06
CA ALA A 68 9.55 31.69 11.57
C ALA A 68 8.68 30.43 11.47
N LEU A 69 7.36 30.54 11.72
CA LEU A 69 6.41 29.45 11.50
C LEU A 69 6.28 29.08 10.02
N ALA A 70 6.24 30.08 9.12
CA ALA A 70 6.22 29.84 7.67
C ALA A 70 7.51 29.15 7.20
N ALA A 71 8.66 29.61 7.70
CA ALA A 71 9.97 29.00 7.45
C ALA A 71 9.99 27.53 7.93
N LYS A 72 9.57 27.27 9.18
CA LYS A 72 9.47 25.91 9.75
C LYS A 72 8.64 24.98 8.88
N ARG A 73 7.45 25.42 8.44
CA ARG A 73 6.60 24.63 7.53
C ARG A 73 7.27 24.37 6.18
N GLY A 74 7.93 25.38 5.62
CA GLY A 74 8.71 25.27 4.40
C GLY A 74 9.82 24.23 4.49
N ILE A 75 10.64 24.31 5.55
CA ILE A 75 11.73 23.36 5.82
C ILE A 75 11.19 21.94 5.96
N ALA A 76 10.16 21.74 6.79
CA ALA A 76 9.56 20.43 7.01
C ALA A 76 9.02 19.81 5.70
N LYS A 77 8.35 20.62 4.88
CA LYS A 77 7.84 20.19 3.57
C LYS A 77 8.99 19.86 2.60
N GLY A 78 10.03 20.68 2.54
CA GLY A 78 11.19 20.46 1.67
C GLY A 78 12.00 19.21 2.04
N LEU A 79 12.17 18.95 3.34
CA LEU A 79 12.79 17.72 3.83
C LEU A 79 11.95 16.49 3.47
N ALA A 80 10.63 16.53 3.67
CA ALA A 80 9.74 15.45 3.28
C ALA A 80 9.82 15.16 1.76
N GLU A 81 9.86 16.19 0.93
CA GLU A 81 10.03 16.05 -0.53
C GLU A 81 11.38 15.44 -0.91
N ARG A 82 12.45 15.84 -0.20
CA ARG A 82 13.78 15.26 -0.39
C ARG A 82 13.82 13.80 0.04
N ASP A 83 13.24 13.44 1.18
CA ASP A 83 13.14 12.04 1.63
C ASP A 83 12.31 11.18 0.66
N VAL A 84 11.31 11.76 0.01
CA VAL A 84 10.56 11.08 -1.06
C VAL A 84 11.44 10.90 -2.30
N ALA A 85 12.20 11.93 -2.70
CA ALA A 85 13.10 11.87 -3.85
C ALA A 85 14.25 10.86 -3.65
N ASP A 86 14.86 10.86 -2.46
CA ASP A 86 15.95 9.95 -2.08
C ASP A 86 15.47 8.49 -2.10
N ARG A 87 14.21 8.24 -1.71
CA ARG A 87 13.58 6.91 -1.79
C ARG A 87 13.13 6.53 -3.19
N ALA A 88 12.85 7.49 -4.07
CA ALA A 88 12.27 7.22 -5.39
C ALA A 88 13.27 6.50 -6.32
N GLU A 89 14.55 6.84 -6.25
CA GLU A 89 15.55 6.27 -7.18
C GLU A 89 15.85 4.78 -6.91
N PRO A 90 16.11 4.32 -5.68
CA PRO A 90 16.21 2.90 -5.38
C PRO A 90 14.92 2.14 -5.72
N ARG A 91 13.76 2.72 -5.37
CA ARG A 91 12.43 2.16 -5.67
C ARG A 91 12.21 1.94 -7.16
N ARG A 92 12.58 2.89 -8.02
CA ARG A 92 12.50 2.73 -9.48
C ARG A 92 13.40 1.62 -10.00
N ARG A 93 14.59 1.44 -9.43
CA ARG A 93 15.51 0.36 -9.82
C ARG A 93 14.99 -1.02 -9.44
N GLU A 94 14.39 -1.14 -8.25
CA GLU A 94 13.81 -2.40 -7.75
C GLU A 94 12.44 -2.74 -8.35
N LEU A 95 11.74 -1.74 -8.92
CA LEU A 95 10.35 -1.87 -9.37
C LEU A 95 10.12 -3.06 -10.33
N PRO A 96 10.94 -3.29 -11.38
CA PRO A 96 10.69 -4.40 -12.30
C PRO A 96 10.77 -5.76 -11.61
N GLU A 97 11.76 -5.97 -10.74
CA GLU A 97 11.97 -7.22 -10.01
C GLU A 97 10.84 -7.46 -8.99
N ARG A 98 10.46 -6.41 -8.26
CA ARG A 98 9.34 -6.48 -7.30
C ARG A 98 8.02 -6.79 -8.00
N LEU A 99 7.73 -6.12 -9.12
CA LEU A 99 6.53 -6.37 -9.91
C LEU A 99 6.51 -7.79 -10.48
N GLN A 100 7.63 -8.25 -11.04
CA GLN A 100 7.75 -9.62 -11.53
C GLN A 100 7.53 -10.65 -10.41
N THR A 101 8.07 -10.41 -9.22
CA THR A 101 7.87 -11.29 -8.06
C THR A 101 6.40 -11.32 -7.62
N ALA A 102 5.72 -10.16 -7.60
CA ALA A 102 4.30 -10.09 -7.28
C ALA A 102 3.43 -10.85 -8.31
N LEU A 103 3.72 -10.68 -9.61
CA LEU A 103 3.02 -11.39 -10.68
C LEU A 103 3.24 -12.91 -10.60
N ARG A 104 4.48 -13.35 -10.35
CA ARG A 104 4.77 -14.77 -10.12
C ARG A 104 4.02 -15.33 -8.91
N ALA A 105 3.94 -14.58 -7.81
CA ALA A 105 3.19 -15.00 -6.63
C ALA A 105 1.68 -15.17 -6.93
N ILE A 106 1.11 -14.35 -7.81
CA ILE A 106 -0.27 -14.52 -8.28
C ILE A 106 -0.40 -15.83 -9.09
N ASP A 107 0.47 -16.03 -10.08
CA ASP A 107 0.45 -17.22 -10.94
C ASP A 107 0.67 -18.52 -10.14
N ASP A 108 1.63 -18.52 -9.22
CA ASP A 108 1.93 -19.63 -8.31
C ASP A 108 0.75 -19.93 -7.40
N CYS A 109 0.07 -18.90 -6.87
CA CYS A 109 -1.13 -19.07 -6.06
C CYS A 109 -2.27 -19.69 -6.87
N ILE A 110 -2.54 -19.20 -8.08
CA ILE A 110 -3.60 -19.73 -8.95
C ILE A 110 -3.31 -21.19 -9.29
N SER A 111 -2.09 -21.49 -9.71
CA SER A 111 -1.66 -22.84 -10.08
C SER A 111 -1.71 -23.80 -8.89
N GLY A 112 -1.24 -23.36 -7.71
CA GLY A 112 -1.29 -24.13 -6.48
C GLY A 112 -2.72 -24.40 -6.01
N MET A 113 -3.61 -23.41 -6.11
CA MET A 113 -5.03 -23.56 -5.80
C MET A 113 -5.71 -24.58 -6.73
N GLN A 114 -5.42 -24.56 -8.03
CA GLN A 114 -5.94 -25.55 -8.98
C GLN A 114 -5.42 -26.97 -8.70
N HIS A 115 -4.17 -27.10 -8.24
CA HIS A 115 -3.62 -28.39 -7.84
C HIS A 115 -4.28 -28.93 -6.58
N LEU A 116 -4.42 -28.10 -5.55
CA LEU A 116 -5.07 -28.47 -4.29
C LEU A 116 -6.55 -28.78 -4.47
N ASP A 117 -7.26 -28.04 -5.32
CA ASP A 117 -8.66 -28.32 -5.60
C ASP A 117 -8.85 -29.65 -6.34
N ARG A 118 -7.97 -29.99 -7.29
CA ARG A 118 -7.96 -31.34 -7.89
C ARG A 118 -7.75 -32.43 -6.84
N LYS A 119 -6.77 -32.27 -5.96
CA LYS A 119 -6.51 -33.20 -4.85
C LYS A 119 -7.73 -33.33 -3.93
N ARG A 120 -8.43 -32.22 -3.63
CA ARG A 120 -9.67 -32.20 -2.86
C ARG A 120 -10.77 -33.00 -3.53
N LEU A 121 -10.98 -32.81 -4.84
CA LEU A 121 -11.99 -33.52 -5.63
C LEU A 121 -11.69 -35.02 -5.72
N GLU A 122 -10.42 -35.41 -5.87
CA GLU A 122 -10.00 -36.82 -5.86
C GLU A 122 -10.29 -37.49 -4.51
N ILE A 123 -9.99 -36.82 -3.39
CA ILE A 123 -10.30 -37.32 -2.05
C ILE A 123 -11.81 -37.44 -1.84
N ALA A 124 -12.58 -36.44 -2.27
CA ALA A 124 -14.03 -36.46 -2.16
C ALA A 124 -14.65 -37.59 -3.01
N ALA A 125 -14.17 -37.80 -4.24
CA ALA A 125 -14.61 -38.88 -5.11
C ALA A 125 -14.32 -40.26 -4.49
N ALA A 126 -13.15 -40.45 -3.89
CA ALA A 126 -12.80 -41.68 -3.18
C ALA A 126 -13.73 -41.92 -1.96
N ALA A 127 -14.01 -40.88 -1.18
CA ALA A 127 -14.96 -40.96 -0.07
C ALA A 127 -16.37 -41.33 -0.55
N SER A 128 -16.83 -40.76 -1.67
CA SER A 128 -18.14 -41.10 -2.26
C SER A 128 -18.22 -42.53 -2.79
N GLN A 129 -17.11 -43.11 -3.28
CA GLN A 129 -17.07 -44.53 -3.65
C GLN A 129 -17.24 -45.45 -2.44
N GLU A 130 -16.85 -44.99 -1.24
CA GLU A 130 -17.08 -45.67 0.04
C GLU A 130 -18.42 -45.27 0.70
N ALA A 131 -19.37 -44.72 -0.05
CA ALA A 131 -20.69 -44.28 0.41
C ALA A 131 -20.69 -43.17 1.48
N PHE A 132 -19.59 -42.43 1.61
CA PHE A 132 -19.55 -41.22 2.42
C PHE A 132 -20.08 -40.00 1.65
N ALA A 133 -20.82 -39.15 2.34
CA ALA A 133 -21.19 -37.82 1.87
C ALA A 133 -20.14 -36.80 2.32
N VAL A 134 -19.68 -35.97 1.39
CA VAL A 134 -18.67 -34.94 1.65
C VAL A 134 -19.30 -33.56 1.50
N ALA A 135 -19.23 -32.75 2.56
CA ALA A 135 -19.67 -31.37 2.55
C ALA A 135 -18.56 -30.44 2.02
N SER A 136 -18.93 -29.22 1.61
CA SER A 136 -18.01 -28.23 1.02
C SER A 136 -16.94 -27.73 2.00
N ASP A 137 -17.20 -27.82 3.29
CA ASP A 137 -16.29 -27.47 4.39
C ASP A 137 -15.30 -28.59 4.75
N GLY A 138 -15.36 -29.73 4.06
CA GLY A 138 -14.49 -30.88 4.30
C GLY A 138 -15.05 -31.89 5.30
N CYS A 139 -16.23 -31.66 5.89
CA CYS A 139 -16.88 -32.62 6.77
C CYS A 139 -17.31 -33.87 5.99
N VAL A 140 -17.07 -35.06 6.57
CA VAL A 140 -17.44 -36.35 5.98
C VAL A 140 -18.46 -37.04 6.87
N SER A 141 -19.64 -37.30 6.31
CA SER A 141 -20.76 -37.98 6.97
C SER A 141 -21.09 -39.30 6.28
N ILE A 142 -21.75 -40.20 7.01
CA ILE A 142 -22.20 -41.48 6.47
C ILE A 142 -23.48 -41.20 5.66
N GLY A 143 -23.53 -41.66 4.41
CA GLY A 143 -24.69 -41.48 3.55
C GLY A 143 -25.97 -42.03 4.18
N THR A 144 -27.10 -41.36 3.94
CA THR A 144 -28.41 -41.71 4.54
C THR A 144 -28.94 -43.09 4.17
N ALA A 145 -28.34 -43.77 3.18
CA ALA A 145 -28.76 -45.09 2.71
C ALA A 145 -28.30 -46.26 3.58
N ASP A 146 -27.25 -46.10 4.42
CA ASP A 146 -26.56 -47.23 5.06
C ASP A 146 -26.37 -47.07 6.60
N GLN A 147 -27.42 -46.66 7.30
CA GLN A 147 -27.41 -46.55 8.78
C GLN A 147 -27.48 -47.90 9.52
N ARG A 148 -27.39 -49.05 8.83
CA ARG A 148 -27.43 -50.36 9.46
C ARG A 148 -26.01 -50.85 9.75
N SER A 149 -25.60 -50.70 11.01
CA SER A 149 -24.31 -51.17 11.57
C SER A 149 -23.09 -50.45 11.01
N VAL A 150 -22.85 -49.22 11.48
CA VAL A 150 -21.55 -48.56 11.31
C VAL A 150 -20.51 -49.33 12.12
N GLY A 151 -19.68 -50.13 11.45
CA GLY A 151 -18.53 -50.79 12.08
C GLY A 151 -17.40 -49.80 12.39
N ASP A 152 -16.53 -50.14 13.34
CA ASP A 152 -15.37 -49.33 13.72
C ASP A 152 -14.49 -48.96 12.52
N GLU A 153 -14.39 -49.84 11.51
CA GLU A 153 -13.64 -49.58 10.28
C GLU A 153 -14.21 -48.43 9.45
N ALA A 154 -15.53 -48.32 9.36
CA ALA A 154 -16.19 -47.22 8.64
C ALA A 154 -15.99 -45.88 9.36
N ALA A 155 -15.99 -45.89 10.70
CA ALA A 155 -15.68 -44.70 11.49
C ALA A 155 -14.22 -44.25 11.30
N VAL A 156 -13.27 -45.18 11.25
CA VAL A 156 -11.85 -44.91 11.00
C VAL A 156 -11.62 -44.41 9.57
N SER A 157 -12.27 -44.99 8.56
CA SER A 157 -12.20 -44.50 7.18
C SER A 157 -12.79 -43.10 7.02
N ARG A 158 -13.96 -42.83 7.61
CA ARG A 158 -14.58 -41.50 7.65
C ARG A 158 -13.63 -40.45 8.22
N ALA A 159 -13.04 -40.72 9.39
CA ALA A 159 -12.12 -39.81 10.05
C ALA A 159 -10.85 -39.55 9.22
N ARG A 160 -10.35 -40.56 8.50
CA ARG A 160 -9.20 -40.40 7.58
C ARG A 160 -9.54 -39.49 6.41
N TYR A 161 -10.71 -39.64 5.79
CA TYR A 161 -11.14 -38.77 4.70
C TYR A 161 -11.36 -37.33 5.16
N GLU A 162 -12.03 -37.15 6.30
CA GLU A 162 -12.25 -35.84 6.94
C GLU A 162 -10.92 -35.16 7.23
N HIS A 163 -9.97 -35.85 7.85
CA HIS A 163 -8.64 -35.31 8.13
C HIS A 163 -7.89 -34.90 6.84
N ARG A 164 -7.92 -35.72 5.80
CA ARG A 164 -7.27 -35.42 4.52
C ARG A 164 -7.89 -34.20 3.83
N LEU A 165 -9.22 -34.09 3.82
CA LEU A 165 -9.92 -32.93 3.26
C LEU A 165 -9.60 -31.66 4.05
N MET A 166 -9.64 -31.74 5.38
CA MET A 166 -9.28 -30.63 6.24
C MET A 166 -7.84 -30.17 6.05
N SER A 167 -6.89 -31.11 5.89
CA SER A 167 -5.49 -30.78 5.57
C SER A 167 -5.38 -30.01 4.26
N VAL A 168 -6.07 -30.45 3.21
CA VAL A 168 -6.04 -29.76 1.91
C VAL A 168 -6.65 -28.37 2.00
N LEU A 169 -7.78 -28.20 2.71
CA LEU A 169 -8.39 -26.89 2.91
C LEU A 169 -7.48 -25.94 3.72
N ALA A 170 -6.78 -26.46 4.73
CA ALA A 170 -5.78 -25.68 5.48
C ALA A 170 -4.58 -25.29 4.60
N GLU A 171 -4.10 -26.19 3.74
CA GLU A 171 -3.06 -25.90 2.76
C GLU A 171 -3.49 -24.81 1.76
N MET A 172 -4.74 -24.84 1.30
CA MET A 172 -5.32 -23.82 0.41
C MET A 172 -5.35 -22.45 1.08
N ALA A 173 -5.83 -22.37 2.33
CA ALA A 173 -5.86 -21.13 3.10
C ALA A 173 -4.45 -20.56 3.31
N ALA A 174 -3.49 -21.40 3.72
CA ALA A 174 -2.12 -20.99 3.95
C ALA A 174 -1.41 -20.53 2.67
N LEU A 175 -1.71 -21.16 1.52
CA LEU A 175 -1.20 -20.72 0.22
C LEU A 175 -1.68 -19.31 -0.13
N GLN A 176 -2.98 -19.05 0.05
CA GLN A 176 -3.56 -17.73 -0.22
C GLN A 176 -2.97 -16.66 0.69
N GLU A 177 -2.85 -16.94 1.99
CA GLU A 177 -2.28 -15.99 2.96
C GLU A 177 -0.83 -15.62 2.63
N ARG A 178 0.03 -16.62 2.37
CA ARG A 178 1.43 -16.37 1.98
C ARG A 178 1.54 -15.58 0.68
N SER A 179 0.67 -15.88 -0.29
CA SER A 179 0.69 -15.19 -1.60
C SER A 179 0.25 -13.75 -1.46
N VAL A 180 -0.84 -13.49 -0.72
CA VAL A 180 -1.32 -12.13 -0.40
C VAL A 180 -0.25 -11.33 0.33
N ALA A 181 0.41 -11.91 1.33
CA ALA A 181 1.49 -11.24 2.06
C ALA A 181 2.66 -10.87 1.13
N THR A 182 3.09 -11.80 0.28
CA THR A 182 4.17 -11.58 -0.69
C THR A 182 3.82 -10.48 -1.69
N ILE A 183 2.61 -10.51 -2.26
CA ILE A 183 2.15 -9.50 -3.23
C ILE A 183 2.10 -8.11 -2.56
N THR A 184 1.53 -8.03 -1.36
CA THR A 184 1.37 -6.79 -0.60
C THR A 184 2.73 -6.16 -0.29
N GLU A 185 3.68 -6.95 0.22
CA GLU A 185 5.04 -6.51 0.53
C GLU A 185 5.78 -6.00 -0.72
N ARG A 186 5.70 -6.77 -1.82
CA ARG A 186 6.46 -6.45 -3.04
C ARG A 186 5.95 -5.18 -3.70
N LEU A 187 4.64 -4.99 -3.73
CA LEU A 187 4.01 -3.79 -4.29
C LEU A 187 4.05 -2.58 -3.34
N GLY A 188 4.35 -2.79 -2.06
CA GLY A 188 4.30 -1.73 -1.03
C GLY A 188 2.88 -1.28 -0.74
N ALA A 189 1.96 -2.25 -0.65
CA ALA A 189 0.55 -2.08 -0.31
C ALA A 189 0.26 -2.36 1.19
N ASP A 190 1.32 -2.45 1.99
CA ASP A 190 1.32 -2.61 3.44
C ASP A 190 0.96 -1.32 4.19
N GLU A 191 1.24 -0.17 3.57
CA GLU A 191 0.86 1.15 4.07
C GLU A 191 -0.50 1.63 3.50
N PRO A 192 -1.30 2.39 4.27
CA PRO A 192 -2.55 2.95 3.78
C PRO A 192 -2.30 3.97 2.66
N GLY A 193 -3.00 3.80 1.53
CA GLY A 193 -2.92 4.69 0.38
C GLY A 193 -2.62 3.95 -0.91
N ILE A 194 -2.31 4.69 -1.97
CA ILE A 194 -1.93 4.10 -3.26
C ILE A 194 -0.51 3.54 -3.12
N PRO A 195 -0.26 2.26 -3.44
CA PRO A 195 1.07 1.67 -3.37
C PRO A 195 2.09 2.44 -4.21
N TRP A 196 3.30 2.63 -3.68
CA TRP A 196 4.32 3.44 -4.37
C TRP A 196 4.70 2.85 -5.74
N SER A 197 4.63 1.53 -5.88
CA SER A 197 4.90 0.83 -7.14
C SER A 197 3.92 1.26 -8.24
N PHE A 198 2.64 1.42 -7.89
CA PHE A 198 1.61 1.89 -8.82
C PHE A 198 1.76 3.37 -9.15
N ILE A 199 2.21 4.18 -8.20
CA ILE A 199 2.53 5.60 -8.47
C ILE A 199 3.64 5.71 -9.51
N GLU A 200 4.73 4.93 -9.36
CA GLU A 200 5.84 4.95 -10.31
C GLU A 200 5.43 4.35 -11.67
N CYS A 201 4.65 3.26 -11.70
CA CYS A 201 4.09 2.72 -12.95
C CYS A 201 3.19 3.74 -13.65
N ALA A 202 2.31 4.43 -12.92
CA ALA A 202 1.41 5.43 -13.47
C ALA A 202 2.18 6.61 -14.09
N LYS A 203 3.21 7.13 -13.40
CA LYS A 203 4.09 8.19 -13.93
C LYS A 203 4.81 7.76 -15.21
N ALA A 204 5.22 6.49 -15.28
CA ALA A 204 5.87 5.92 -16.45
C ALA A 204 4.91 5.54 -17.59
N GLY A 205 3.59 5.66 -17.39
CA GLY A 205 2.58 5.25 -18.36
C GLY A 205 2.53 3.72 -18.57
N VAL A 206 2.98 2.94 -17.58
CA VAL A 206 2.97 1.48 -17.64
C VAL A 206 1.55 0.95 -17.38
N GLU A 207 1.05 0.17 -18.33
CA GLU A 207 -0.22 -0.53 -18.22
C GLU A 207 -0.04 -1.86 -17.48
N LEU A 208 -0.82 -2.07 -16.42
CA LEU A 208 -0.79 -3.26 -15.58
C LEU A 208 -2.11 -4.05 -15.72
N SER A 209 -2.42 -4.46 -16.94
CA SER A 209 -3.69 -5.11 -17.32
C SER A 209 -3.99 -6.39 -16.51
N THR A 210 -2.96 -7.10 -16.07
CA THR A 210 -3.11 -8.32 -15.24
C THR A 210 -3.86 -8.06 -13.93
N PHE A 211 -3.73 -6.87 -13.34
CA PHE A 211 -4.43 -6.55 -12.10
C PHE A 211 -5.88 -6.10 -12.36
N GLU A 212 -6.14 -5.47 -13.51
CA GLU A 212 -7.46 -4.95 -13.87
C GLU A 212 -8.47 -6.07 -14.18
N THR A 213 -7.98 -7.22 -14.64
CA THR A 213 -8.82 -8.39 -14.99
C THR A 213 -8.54 -9.62 -14.12
N GLY A 214 -7.46 -9.63 -13.33
CA GLY A 214 -7.01 -10.81 -12.60
C GLY A 214 -7.98 -11.33 -11.53
N GLY A 215 -8.83 -10.46 -10.96
CA GLY A 215 -9.90 -10.87 -10.04
C GLY A 215 -11.12 -11.45 -10.76
N ALA A 216 -11.31 -11.14 -12.05
CA ALA A 216 -12.47 -11.53 -12.84
C ALA A 216 -12.39 -13.02 -13.20
N GLY A 217 -13.08 -13.85 -12.41
CA GLY A 217 -13.13 -15.31 -12.59
C GLY A 217 -12.66 -16.09 -11.37
N LEU A 218 -12.08 -15.42 -10.36
CA LEU A 218 -11.74 -16.07 -9.10
C LEU A 218 -12.98 -16.22 -8.21
N PRO A 219 -13.10 -17.33 -7.45
CA PRO A 219 -14.10 -17.43 -6.39
C PRO A 219 -13.82 -16.39 -5.29
N PRO A 220 -14.83 -16.06 -4.45
CA PRO A 220 -14.63 -15.23 -3.26
C PRO A 220 -13.47 -15.75 -2.43
N SER A 221 -12.41 -14.94 -2.28
CA SER A 221 -11.17 -15.35 -1.64
C SER A 221 -10.30 -14.13 -1.29
N PRO A 222 -9.36 -14.24 -0.32
CA PRO A 222 -8.44 -13.16 0.02
C PRO A 222 -7.63 -12.66 -1.17
N LEU A 223 -7.24 -13.56 -2.08
CA LEU A 223 -6.52 -13.20 -3.30
C LEU A 223 -7.39 -12.33 -4.22
N ARG A 224 -8.67 -12.70 -4.41
CA ARG A 224 -9.59 -11.90 -5.22
C ARG A 224 -9.78 -10.51 -4.62
N ASP A 225 -10.04 -10.42 -3.32
CA ASP A 225 -10.24 -9.14 -2.63
C ASP A 225 -8.99 -8.24 -2.76
N LEU A 226 -7.80 -8.83 -2.68
CA LEU A 226 -6.54 -8.12 -2.91
C LEU A 226 -6.45 -7.61 -4.36
N LEU A 227 -6.70 -8.45 -5.36
CA LEU A 227 -6.61 -8.06 -6.77
C LEU A 227 -7.60 -6.95 -7.12
N ASP A 228 -8.83 -7.04 -6.62
CA ASP A 228 -9.86 -6.01 -6.80
C ASP A 228 -9.43 -4.67 -6.17
N ARG A 229 -8.82 -4.71 -4.98
CA ARG A 229 -8.24 -3.53 -4.35
C ARG A 229 -7.08 -2.95 -5.16
N LEU A 230 -6.15 -3.78 -5.60
CA LEU A 230 -5.00 -3.35 -6.39
C LEU A 230 -5.43 -2.74 -7.74
N ALA A 231 -6.45 -3.28 -8.38
CA ALA A 231 -7.05 -2.69 -9.57
C ALA A 231 -7.57 -1.27 -9.30
N ALA A 232 -8.29 -1.07 -8.19
CA ALA A 232 -8.82 0.23 -7.79
C ALA A 232 -7.69 1.23 -7.45
N ASP A 233 -6.63 0.76 -6.81
CA ASP A 233 -5.45 1.58 -6.48
C ASP A 233 -4.69 2.00 -7.74
N MET A 234 -4.50 1.08 -8.70
CA MET A 234 -3.86 1.39 -9.98
C MET A 234 -4.69 2.40 -10.79
N ALA A 235 -6.02 2.23 -10.85
CA ALA A 235 -6.91 3.20 -11.49
C ALA A 235 -6.84 4.58 -10.81
N SER A 236 -6.70 4.60 -9.49
CA SER A 236 -6.52 5.84 -8.72
C SER A 236 -5.14 6.47 -8.95
N ALA A 237 -4.09 5.66 -9.09
CA ALA A 237 -2.74 6.10 -9.43
C ALA A 237 -2.70 6.75 -10.81
N LYS A 238 -3.27 6.10 -11.82
CA LYS A 238 -3.37 6.62 -13.19
C LYS A 238 -4.08 7.97 -13.24
N ARG A 239 -5.22 8.13 -12.54
CA ARG A 239 -5.97 9.40 -12.49
C ARG A 239 -5.21 10.54 -11.82
N ARG A 240 -4.35 10.25 -10.85
CA ARG A 240 -3.65 11.27 -10.04
C ARG A 240 -2.24 11.59 -10.51
N PHE A 241 -1.55 10.61 -11.08
CA PHE A 241 -0.11 10.67 -11.39
C PHE A 241 0.23 10.25 -12.81
N GLY A 242 -0.75 9.81 -13.60
CA GLY A 242 -0.56 9.53 -15.00
C GLY A 242 -0.07 10.78 -15.75
N PRO A 243 0.67 10.61 -16.85
CA PRO A 243 1.01 11.74 -17.71
C PRO A 243 -0.29 12.41 -18.15
N ASN A 244 -0.47 13.70 -17.82
CA ASN A 244 -1.57 14.50 -18.36
C ASN A 244 -1.54 14.34 -19.88
N ARG A 245 -2.58 13.74 -20.46
CA ARG A 245 -2.81 13.82 -21.91
C ARG A 245 -3.12 15.25 -22.29
#